data_AF-A0A1B6HQ38-F1
#
_entry.id   AF-A0A1B6HQ38-F1
#
_cell.length_a   1.000
_cell.length_b   1.000
_cell.length_c   1.000
_cell.angle_alpha   90.00
_cell.angle_beta   90.00
_cell.angle_gamma   90.00
#
_symmetry.space_group_name_H-M   'P 1'
#
loop_
_entity.id
_entity.type
_entity.pdbx_description
1 polymer ?
#
loop_
_entity_poly.entity_id
_entity_poly.type
_entity_poly.pdbx_seq_one_letter_code
_entity_poly.pdbx_strand_id
1 'polypeptide(L)'
;YTKPTEIFIPVSGDHFGNSIFSRISHQEVLSKLRKLDETKGWGPDEIPPMVLKHCSGLLAGPICDLFNASLSSGVFPESLKLAYVVPLHKKGAVEDVANYRPISI
;
A
#
# COMPACT_ATOMS: atom_id res chain seq x y z
N TYR A 1 23.17 19.63 -10.32
CA TYR A 1 21.84 19.01 -10.23
C TYR A 1 21.56 18.67 -8.79
N THR A 2 20.89 19.58 -8.09
CA THR A 2 20.65 19.56 -6.65
C THR A 2 19.43 18.67 -6.36
N LYS A 3 19.56 17.71 -5.45
CA LYS A 3 18.40 16.95 -4.95
C LYS A 3 17.40 17.94 -4.33
N PRO A 4 16.08 17.81 -4.53
CA PRO A 4 15.12 18.61 -3.77
C PRO A 4 15.29 18.25 -2.30
N THR A 5 15.71 19.21 -1.49
CA THR A 5 15.69 19.10 -0.04
C THR A 5 14.24 19.27 0.39
N GLU A 6 13.57 18.19 0.80
CA GLU A 6 12.33 18.32 1.58
C GLU A 6 12.71 18.89 2.95
N ILE A 7 12.59 20.20 3.09
CA ILE A 7 12.75 20.89 4.37
C ILE A 7 11.46 20.65 5.14
N PHE A 8 11.45 19.66 6.02
CA PHE A 8 10.38 19.51 7.00
C PHE A 8 10.52 20.62 8.04
N ILE A 9 9.65 21.63 7.98
CA ILE A 9 9.58 22.69 8.98
C ILE A 9 8.76 22.14 10.16
N PRO A 10 9.33 21.98 11.37
CA PRO A 10 8.54 21.61 12.53
C PRO A 10 7.67 22.80 12.92
N VAL A 11 6.37 22.75 12.61
CA VAL A 11 5.41 23.70 13.17
C VAL A 11 5.23 23.37 14.65
N SER A 12 5.87 24.16 15.50
CA SER A 12 5.61 24.17 16.94
C SER A 12 4.20 24.71 17.17
N GLY A 13 3.27 23.83 17.53
CA GLY A 13 1.90 24.18 17.82
C GLY A 13 1.01 22.94 17.78
N ASP A 14 0.69 22.42 18.96
CA ASP A 14 -0.27 21.34 19.14
C ASP A 14 -1.62 21.65 18.49
N HIS A 15 -2.34 20.58 18.15
CA HIS A 15 -3.68 20.49 17.53
C HIS A 15 -3.72 20.11 16.02
N PHE A 16 -3.09 19.00 15.64
CA PHE A 16 -3.69 18.10 14.62
C PHE A 16 -4.75 17.21 15.29
N GLY A 17 -5.67 17.84 16.00
CA GLY A 17 -6.78 17.21 16.70
C GLY A 17 -7.96 17.04 15.75
N ASN A 18 -7.93 15.96 14.98
CA ASN A 18 -9.05 15.13 14.53
C ASN A 18 -8.55 14.27 13.38
N SER A 19 -8.27 13.00 13.68
CA SER A 19 -7.92 12.01 12.66
C SER A 19 -9.06 11.93 11.64
N ILE A 20 -8.86 12.47 10.43
CA ILE A 20 -9.74 12.27 9.27
C ILE A 20 -9.93 10.78 8.95
N PHE A 21 -8.99 9.94 9.38
CA PHE A 21 -9.05 8.50 9.23
C PHE A 21 -9.43 7.83 10.55
N SER A 22 -10.42 6.94 10.52
CA SER A 22 -10.70 6.06 11.66
C SER A 22 -9.50 5.15 11.91
N ARG A 23 -9.17 4.94 13.19
CA ARG A 23 -8.12 3.99 13.58
C ARG A 23 -8.47 2.59 13.06
N ILE A 24 -7.50 1.94 12.43
CA ILE A 24 -7.64 0.56 11.94
C ILE A 24 -7.47 -0.40 13.11
N SER A 25 -8.37 -1.37 13.25
CA SER A 25 -8.25 -2.42 14.27
C SER A 25 -7.52 -3.66 13.77
N HIS A 26 -6.93 -4.40 14.71
CA HIS A 26 -6.29 -5.69 14.42
C HIS A 26 -7.25 -6.68 13.74
N GLN A 27 -8.53 -6.72 14.16
CA GLN A 27 -9.53 -7.64 13.61
C GLN A 27 -9.86 -7.32 12.15
N GLU A 28 -9.90 -6.04 11.79
CA GLU A 28 -10.09 -5.62 10.39
C GLU A 28 -8.93 -6.08 9.52
N VAL A 29 -7.68 -5.85 9.96
CA VAL A 29 -6.48 -6.30 9.24
C VAL A 29 -6.48 -7.81 9.10
N LEU A 30 -6.68 -8.55 10.19
CA LEU A 30 -6.73 -10.01 10.19
C LEU A 30 -7.78 -10.56 9.22
N SER A 31 -8.99 -9.99 9.24
CA SER A 31 -10.09 -10.35 8.33
C SER A 31 -9.74 -10.09 6.86
N LYS A 32 -9.04 -8.98 6.57
CA LYS A 32 -8.60 -8.65 5.21
C LYS A 32 -7.49 -9.58 4.72
N LEU A 33 -6.47 -9.83 5.54
CA LEU A 33 -5.38 -10.76 5.20
C LEU A 33 -5.90 -12.17 4.90
N ARG A 34 -6.84 -12.66 5.71
CA ARG A 34 -7.46 -13.98 5.50
C ARG A 34 -8.29 -14.09 4.22
N LYS A 35 -8.74 -12.97 3.65
CA LYS A 35 -9.54 -12.90 2.43
C LYS A 35 -8.71 -12.61 1.17
N LEU A 36 -7.38 -12.52 1.29
CA LEU A 36 -6.51 -12.33 0.14
C LEU A 36 -6.68 -13.47 -0.87
N ASP A 37 -6.66 -13.10 -2.14
CA ASP A 37 -6.62 -14.01 -3.27
C ASP A 37 -5.15 -14.40 -3.51
N GLU A 38 -4.84 -15.66 -3.26
CA GLU A 38 -3.48 -16.21 -3.35
C GLU A 38 -2.95 -16.27 -4.78
N THR A 39 -3.85 -16.20 -5.78
CA THR A 39 -3.51 -16.25 -7.21
C THR A 39 -3.04 -14.90 -7.76
N LYS A 40 -3.12 -13.83 -6.97
CA LYS A 40 -2.69 -12.49 -7.39
C LYS A 40 -1.17 -12.38 -7.48
N GLY A 41 -0.73 -11.52 -8.39
CA GLY A 41 0.68 -11.18 -8.56
C GLY A 41 1.27 -10.55 -7.30
N TRP A 42 2.59 -10.69 -7.15
CA TRP A 42 3.33 -10.17 -6.01
C TRP A 42 3.87 -8.80 -6.38
N GLY A 43 3.86 -7.87 -5.44
CA GLY A 43 4.35 -6.52 -5.67
C GLY A 43 5.87 -6.45 -5.71
N PRO A 44 6.44 -5.24 -5.86
CA PRO A 44 7.88 -5.00 -5.76
C PRO A 44 8.50 -5.32 -4.40
N ASP A 45 7.66 -5.62 -3.40
CA ASP A 45 8.09 -6.10 -2.08
C ASP A 45 8.51 -7.58 -2.09
N GLU A 46 8.25 -8.29 -3.19
CA GLU A 46 8.53 -9.73 -3.36
C GLU A 46 7.80 -10.62 -2.33
N ILE A 47 6.71 -10.11 -1.72
CA ILE A 47 5.92 -10.85 -0.74
C ILE A 47 4.70 -11.46 -1.41
N PRO A 48 4.58 -12.80 -1.48
CA PRO A 48 3.40 -13.45 -2.02
C PRO A 48 2.15 -13.19 -1.17
N PRO A 49 0.96 -12.96 -1.77
CA PRO A 49 -0.31 -12.88 -1.03
C PRO A 49 -0.57 -14.12 -0.17
N MET A 50 -0.10 -15.29 -0.62
CA MET A 50 -0.11 -16.55 0.14
C MET A 50 0.58 -16.43 1.50
N VAL A 51 1.74 -15.77 1.56
CA VAL A 51 2.48 -15.55 2.82
C VAL A 51 1.67 -14.65 3.75
N LEU A 52 1.14 -13.54 3.23
CA LEU A 52 0.31 -12.61 4.01
C LEU A 52 -0.94 -13.29 4.59
N LYS A 53 -1.55 -14.19 3.83
CA LYS A 53 -2.75 -14.92 4.24
C LYS A 53 -2.46 -16.00 5.28
N HIS A 54 -1.49 -16.86 5.05
CA HIS A 54 -1.17 -17.95 5.98
C HIS A 54 -0.50 -17.45 7.26
N CYS A 55 0.32 -16.39 7.18
CA CYS A 55 0.95 -15.77 8.34
C CYS A 55 0.09 -14.65 8.96
N SER A 56 -1.18 -14.51 8.55
CA SER A 56 -2.05 -13.41 8.96
C SER A 56 -2.17 -13.23 10.47
N GLY A 57 -2.15 -14.30 11.26
CA GLY A 57 -2.21 -14.23 12.72
C GLY A 57 -1.01 -13.51 13.34
N LEU A 58 0.19 -13.68 12.77
CA LEU A 58 1.42 -13.03 13.23
C LEU A 58 1.58 -11.63 12.63
N LEU A 59 1.18 -11.45 11.37
CA LEU A 59 1.38 -10.21 10.62
C LEU A 59 0.33 -9.14 10.90
N ALA A 60 -0.88 -9.51 11.34
CA ALA A 60 -1.97 -8.55 11.54
C ALA A 60 -1.64 -7.46 12.57
N GLY A 61 -0.86 -7.77 13.62
CA GLY A 61 -0.40 -6.78 14.60
C GLY A 61 0.55 -5.75 13.98
N PRO A 62 1.73 -6.17 13.48
CA PRO A 62 2.69 -5.27 12.85
C PRO A 62 2.11 -4.45 11.69
N ILE A 63 1.26 -5.04 10.84
CA ILE A 63 0.62 -4.34 9.72
C ILE A 63 -0.38 -3.28 10.23
N CYS A 64 -1.15 -3.60 11.28
CA CYS A 64 -2.08 -2.67 11.91
C CYS A 64 -1.34 -1.46 12.49
N ASP A 65 -0.22 -1.69 13.19
CA ASP A 65 0.58 -0.62 13.77
C ASP A 65 1.24 0.24 12.68
N LEU A 66 1.76 -0.38 11.62
CA LEU A 66 2.33 0.30 10.46
C LEU A 66 1.32 1.24 9.79
N PHE A 67 0.11 0.77 9.53
CA PHE A 67 -0.92 1.57 8.87
C PHE A 67 -1.41 2.71 9.76
N ASN A 68 -1.66 2.45 11.05
CA ASN A 68 -2.07 3.50 11.98
C ASN A 68 -0.98 4.57 12.14
N ALA A 69 0.29 4.18 12.22
CA ALA A 69 1.41 5.12 12.26
C ALA A 69 1.55 5.93 10.97
N SER A 70 1.36 5.29 9.81
CA SER A 70 1.44 5.99 8.51
C SER A 70 0.29 6.98 8.34
N LEU A 71 -0.93 6.60 8.74
CA LEU A 71 -2.11 7.47 8.67
C LEU A 71 -2.04 8.64 9.66
N SER A 72 -1.47 8.44 10.85
CA SER A 72 -1.34 9.50 11.85
C SER A 72 -0.22 10.49 11.52
N SER A 73 0.89 10.01 10.96
CA SER A 73 2.05 10.85 10.60
C SER A 73 1.99 11.44 9.20
N GLY A 74 1.16 10.86 8.31
CA GLY A 74 1.17 11.16 6.87
C GLY A 74 2.40 10.63 6.13
N VAL A 75 3.26 9.84 6.78
CA VAL A 75 4.50 9.31 6.22
C VAL A 75 4.35 7.83 5.92
N PHE A 76 4.67 7.43 4.69
CA PHE A 76 4.58 6.03 4.24
C PHE A 76 5.98 5.48 3.92
N PRO A 77 6.25 4.20 4.27
CA PRO A 77 7.45 3.51 3.82
C PRO A 77 7.61 3.56 2.31
N GLU A 78 8.84 3.70 1.83
CA GLU A 78 9.13 3.78 0.39
C GLU A 78 8.70 2.51 -0.35
N SER A 79 8.85 1.34 0.28
CA SER A 79 8.41 0.06 -0.27
C SER A 79 6.91 0.01 -0.58
N LEU A 80 6.07 0.73 0.19
CA LEU A 80 4.62 0.78 -0.05
C LEU A 80 4.21 1.76 -1.16
N LYS A 81 5.15 2.55 -1.69
CA LYS A 81 4.91 3.50 -2.80
C LYS A 81 5.30 2.94 -4.16
N LEU A 82 5.99 1.80 -4.18
CA LEU A 82 6.42 1.12 -5.40
C LEU A 82 5.32 0.18 -5.89
N ALA A 83 5.16 0.09 -7.22
CA ALA A 83 4.23 -0.84 -7.86
C ALA A 83 4.78 -1.30 -9.21
N TYR A 84 4.40 -2.49 -9.64
CA TYR A 84 4.66 -2.94 -11.01
C TYR A 84 3.54 -2.44 -11.93
N VAL A 85 3.91 -1.72 -13.00
CA VAL A 85 2.96 -1.27 -14.02
C VAL A 85 2.91 -2.30 -15.14
N VAL A 86 1.78 -2.98 -15.28
CA VAL A 86 1.56 -4.02 -16.29
C VAL A 86 0.49 -3.57 -17.28
N PRO A 87 0.74 -3.61 -18.60
CA PRO A 87 -0.29 -3.31 -19.59
C PRO A 87 -1.28 -4.48 -19.70
N LEU A 88 -2.55 -4.22 -19.38
CA LEU A 88 -3.65 -5.18 -19.54
C LEU A 88 -4.40 -4.90 -20.84
N HIS A 89 -4.42 -5.87 -21.75
CA HIS A 89 -5.21 -5.77 -22.99
C HIS A 89 -6.70 -5.74 -22.66
N LYS A 90 -7.44 -4.81 -23.28
CA LYS A 90 -8.88 -4.69 -23.04
C LYS A 90 -9.70 -5.29 -24.17
N LYS A 91 -9.52 -4.83 -25.41
CA LYS A 91 -10.26 -5.26 -26.62
C LYS A 91 -9.61 -4.70 -27.88
N GLY A 92 -9.91 -5.27 -29.05
CA GLY A 92 -9.38 -4.80 -30.33
C GLY A 92 -8.04 -5.44 -30.69
N ALA A 93 -7.30 -4.81 -31.62
CA ALA A 93 -6.01 -5.29 -32.09
C ALA A 93 -4.98 -5.32 -30.94
N VAL A 94 -4.17 -6.38 -30.89
CA VAL A 94 -3.15 -6.61 -29.84
C VAL A 94 -1.91 -5.77 -30.11
N GLU A 95 -1.66 -5.44 -31.37
CA GLU A 95 -0.58 -4.58 -31.84
C GLU A 95 -0.82 -3.08 -31.59
N ASP A 96 -2.06 -2.68 -31.30
CA ASP A 96 -2.40 -1.28 -31.01
C ASP A 96 -2.32 -0.99 -29.51
N VAL A 97 -1.35 -0.17 -29.12
CA VAL A 97 -1.06 0.21 -27.73
C VAL A 97 -2.27 0.91 -27.07
N ALA A 98 -3.11 1.60 -27.83
CA ALA A 98 -4.31 2.28 -27.31
C ALA A 98 -5.35 1.30 -26.72
N ASN A 99 -5.25 0.01 -27.07
CA ASN A 99 -6.14 -1.05 -26.59
C ASN A 99 -5.75 -1.63 -25.23
N TYR A 100 -4.66 -1.14 -24.62
CA TYR A 100 -4.19 -1.56 -23.30
C TYR A 100 -4.54 -0.52 -22.23
N ARG A 101 -4.68 -1.00 -21.00
CA ARG A 101 -4.76 -0.14 -19.80
C ARG A 101 -3.66 -0.52 -18.83
N PRO A 102 -2.90 0.45 -18.30
CA PRO A 102 -1.96 0.15 -17.23
C PRO A 102 -2.75 -0.26 -15.98
N ILE A 103 -2.34 -1.37 -15.36
CA ILE A 103 -2.72 -1.74 -14.01
C ILE A 103 -1.48 -1.68 -13.12
N SER A 104 -1.67 -1.33 -11.86
CA SER A 104 -0.63 -1.38 -10.84
C SER A 104 -0.85 -2.62 -9.98
N ILE A 105 0.22 -3.39 -9.78
CA ILE A 105 0.32 -4.51 -8.84
C ILE A 105 1.17 -4.05 -7.66
#